data_AF-A0A1M7N291-F1
#
_entry.id   AF-A0A1M7N291-F1
#
_cell.length_a   1.000
_cell.length_b   1.000
_cell.length_c   1.000
_cell.angle_alpha   90.00
_cell.angle_beta   90.00
_cell.angle_gamma   90.00
#
_symmetry.space_group_name_H-M   'P 1'
#
loop_
_entity.id
_entity.type
_entity.pdbx_description
1 polymer ?
#
loop_
_entity_poly.entity_id
_entity_poly.type
_entity_poly.pdbx_seq_one_letter_code
_entity_poly.pdbx_strand_id
1 'polypeptide(L)'
;MNADATVTFERDALGRILAETVNGHTTRYTYDLAGHRLSRTTPSGHSSTWTYDPAGRPTGLESLAGALTFGYDAAGRETERRIDDGLRLTQSWDTSSRLTGTAVTNAAHGQADHLLHHRTYTYREDGYLTEIRDLQDGTRRYDLDPTGRVTTVHTPHRAETYAYDSVGNLTHAPEAESEAPTTREFTGTRIHRGARTTYEHDAHGRLTRTTLRLLNGQKRVRTYTWNTEDRLTSTTSGDTTWRYRYDPLGRRTAKQQLAPDGSVLTRTDFTWDSTQLTEQTTADTTTTWEYTPGSHTPLTQTTRTSDEAQFYAIVTDLVGTPTHLLTPDGTTAWHATPDLWGSPPQPSDNEPADCPLRFPGQYADEETGLHYNHHRYYDPTTARYLSPDPLGLRPADNDYAYVPNPTRWIDPLGLTPCIPYGPATEKVQNVLDRVRSKGSPFAGYKGGAPFGNTGAKGGQMLPLVDPAGKAITYREWDVNPKIKGVDRGEERLVTGSDGSAYYTADHYQTFIHIP
;
A
#
# COMPACT_ATOMS: atom_id res chain seq x y z
N MET A 1 20.36 20.59 1.39
CA MET A 1 20.06 20.71 2.83
C MET A 1 18.54 20.84 2.93
N ASN A 2 17.87 19.88 3.57
CA ASN A 2 16.43 19.97 3.79
C ASN A 2 16.19 20.96 4.94
N ALA A 3 15.37 21.99 4.73
CA ALA A 3 15.09 23.02 5.75
C ALA A 3 13.95 22.63 6.71
N ASP A 4 13.21 21.57 6.39
CA ASP A 4 11.99 21.16 7.08
C ASP A 4 12.24 20.05 8.12
N ALA A 5 13.26 19.21 7.93
CA ALA A 5 13.58 18.18 8.90
C ALA A 5 15.05 17.76 8.98
N THR A 6 15.45 17.34 10.19
CA THR A 6 16.67 16.59 10.45
C THR A 6 16.32 15.15 10.78
N VAL A 7 17.02 14.20 10.15
CA VAL A 7 16.86 12.75 10.39
C VAL A 7 18.17 12.19 10.91
N THR A 8 18.12 11.48 12.03
CA THR A 8 19.27 10.77 12.60
C THR A 8 18.94 9.31 12.83
N PHE A 9 19.93 8.45 12.59
CA PHE A 9 19.81 7.00 12.78
C PHE A 9 20.80 6.52 13.83
N GLU A 10 20.32 5.74 14.79
CA GLU A 10 21.14 4.88 15.63
C GLU A 10 21.13 3.49 15.00
N ARG A 11 22.31 2.89 14.83
CA ARG A 11 22.46 1.56 14.20
C ARG A 11 23.28 0.64 15.06
N ASP A 12 22.99 -0.64 14.98
CA ASP A 12 23.85 -1.67 15.56
C ASP A 12 25.08 -1.97 14.68
N ALA A 13 25.92 -2.90 15.13
CA ALA A 13 27.12 -3.31 14.40
C ALA A 13 26.83 -3.99 13.05
N LEU A 14 25.60 -4.47 12.82
CA LEU A 14 25.14 -5.07 11.56
C LEU A 14 24.50 -4.03 10.63
N GLY A 15 24.48 -2.75 11.03
CA GLY A 15 23.88 -1.66 10.27
C GLY A 15 22.35 -1.58 10.37
N ARG A 16 21.72 -2.41 11.21
CA ARG A 16 20.27 -2.38 11.45
C ARG A 16 19.90 -1.15 12.27
N ILE A 17 18.77 -0.51 11.97
CA ILE A 17 18.35 0.73 12.63
C ILE A 17 17.75 0.39 14.00
N LEU A 18 18.41 0.80 15.08
CA LEU A 18 17.89 0.69 16.45
C LEU A 18 16.99 1.86 16.83
N ALA A 19 17.25 3.03 16.26
CA ALA A 19 16.38 4.19 16.40
C ALA A 19 16.45 5.09 15.18
N GLU A 20 15.31 5.69 14.83
CA GLU A 20 15.20 6.75 13.85
C GLU A 20 14.57 7.97 14.53
N THR A 21 15.22 9.13 14.45
CA THR A 21 14.70 10.38 15.01
C THR A 21 14.47 11.39 13.90
N VAL A 22 13.24 11.89 13.78
CA VAL A 22 12.86 12.95 12.85
C VAL A 22 12.36 14.14 13.65
N ASN A 23 13.06 15.28 13.58
CA ASN A 23 12.70 16.49 14.33
C ASN A 23 12.49 16.27 15.85
N GLY A 24 13.29 15.38 16.45
CA GLY A 24 13.22 15.04 17.88
C GLY A 24 12.22 13.91 18.21
N HIS A 25 11.36 13.52 17.27
CA HIS A 25 10.44 12.40 17.43
C HIS A 25 11.17 11.09 17.10
N THR A 26 11.33 10.21 18.08
CA THR A 26 12.16 9.00 17.96
C THR A 26 11.32 7.74 17.93
N THR A 27 11.49 6.93 16.89
CA THR A 27 11.01 5.55 16.84
C THR A 27 12.15 4.61 17.20
N ARG A 28 11.90 3.60 18.03
CA ARG A 28 12.90 2.61 18.46
C ARG A 28 12.53 1.21 18.02
N TYR A 29 13.55 0.38 17.79
CA TYR A 29 13.39 -0.99 17.30
C TYR A 29 14.29 -1.97 18.03
N THR A 30 13.83 -3.21 18.13
CA THR A 30 14.66 -4.35 18.55
C THR A 30 14.58 -5.47 17.52
N TYR A 31 15.57 -6.36 17.54
CA TYR A 31 15.70 -7.45 16.58
C TYR A 31 16.12 -8.75 17.24
N ASP A 32 15.75 -9.87 16.64
CA ASP A 32 16.31 -11.16 16.98
C ASP A 32 17.70 -11.35 16.32
N LEU A 33 18.29 -12.52 16.53
CA LEU A 33 19.58 -12.89 15.93
C LEU A 33 19.48 -13.16 14.41
N ALA A 34 18.30 -13.47 13.89
CA ALA A 34 18.05 -13.69 12.47
C ALA A 34 17.79 -12.37 11.70
N GLY A 35 17.61 -11.25 12.40
CA GLY A 35 17.32 -9.95 11.81
C GLY A 35 15.84 -9.62 11.70
N HIS A 36 14.94 -10.47 12.22
CA HIS A 36 13.53 -10.13 12.32
C HIS A 36 13.34 -9.07 13.41
N ARG A 37 12.43 -8.13 13.16
CA ARG A 37 12.15 -7.05 14.08
C ARG A 37 11.22 -7.56 15.19
N LEU A 38 11.70 -7.55 16.42
CA LEU A 38 10.95 -8.01 17.58
C LEU A 38 10.06 -6.94 18.18
N SER A 39 10.44 -5.67 18.13
CA SER A 39 9.58 -4.60 18.64
C SER A 39 9.75 -3.29 17.89
N ARG A 40 8.72 -2.46 18.00
CA ARG A 40 8.72 -1.05 17.61
C ARG A 40 8.08 -0.22 18.70
N THR A 41 8.71 0.89 19.06
CA THR A 41 8.11 1.91 19.93
C THR A 41 8.07 3.25 19.20
N THR A 42 6.87 3.78 18.96
CA THR A 42 6.67 5.07 18.27
C THR A 42 6.96 6.27 19.19
N PRO A 43 7.10 7.50 18.65
CA PRO A 43 7.31 8.70 19.44
C PRO A 43 6.24 8.96 20.51
N SER A 44 4.98 8.55 20.27
CA SER A 44 3.92 8.65 21.28
C SER A 44 3.98 7.58 22.38
N GLY A 45 4.92 6.64 22.29
CA GLY A 45 5.08 5.54 23.23
C GLY A 45 4.24 4.30 22.93
N HIS A 46 3.54 4.24 21.79
CA HIS A 46 2.90 2.97 21.37
C HIS A 46 3.99 1.94 21.11
N SER A 47 3.89 0.78 21.76
CA SER A 47 4.84 -0.32 21.59
C SER A 47 4.14 -1.58 21.11
N SER A 48 4.69 -2.18 20.06
CA SER A 48 4.31 -3.48 19.54
C SER A 48 5.46 -4.47 19.63
N THR A 49 5.13 -5.74 19.88
CA THR A 49 6.08 -6.86 19.94
C THR A 49 5.63 -7.97 19.00
N TRP A 50 6.55 -8.49 18.20
CA TRP A 50 6.33 -9.56 17.24
C TRP A 50 7.02 -10.84 17.69
N THR A 51 6.35 -11.97 17.46
CA THR A 51 6.94 -13.31 17.58
C THR A 51 6.95 -14.00 16.22
N TYR A 52 7.93 -14.87 16.00
CA TYR A 52 8.13 -15.58 14.74
C TYR A 52 8.37 -17.07 14.98
N ASP A 53 7.95 -17.89 14.02
CA ASP A 53 8.32 -19.31 13.98
C ASP A 53 9.74 -19.51 13.42
N PRO A 54 10.30 -20.73 13.47
CA PRO A 54 11.64 -21.00 12.93
C PRO A 54 11.79 -20.75 11.41
N ALA A 55 10.69 -20.61 10.67
CA ALA A 55 10.70 -20.27 9.25
C ALA A 55 10.60 -18.75 9.01
N GLY A 56 10.63 -17.93 10.06
CA GLY A 56 10.54 -16.47 9.99
C GLY A 56 9.14 -15.94 9.73
N ARG A 57 8.09 -16.78 9.87
CA ARG A 57 6.69 -16.35 9.72
C ARG A 57 6.18 -15.77 11.03
N PRO A 58 5.45 -14.65 11.02
CA PRO A 58 4.95 -14.04 12.24
C PRO A 58 3.90 -14.93 12.90
N THR A 59 4.06 -15.26 14.18
CA THR A 59 3.10 -16.07 14.94
C THR A 59 2.24 -15.26 15.88
N GLY A 60 2.68 -14.05 16.23
CA GLY A 60 1.89 -13.14 17.06
C GLY A 60 2.39 -11.70 17.02
N LEU A 61 1.46 -10.80 17.33
CA LEU A 61 1.67 -9.36 17.51
C LEU A 61 0.99 -8.99 18.83
N GLU A 62 1.72 -8.35 19.74
CA GLU A 62 1.20 -7.89 21.02
C GLU A 62 1.46 -6.40 21.21
N SER A 63 0.48 -5.69 21.76
CA SER A 63 0.61 -4.32 22.24
C SER A 63 -0.19 -4.16 23.53
N LEU A 64 -0.04 -3.03 24.22
CA LEU A 64 -0.89 -2.72 25.38
C LEU A 64 -2.38 -2.59 25.01
N ALA A 65 -2.71 -2.40 23.74
CA ALA A 65 -4.06 -2.14 23.27
C ALA A 65 -4.78 -3.43 22.80
N GLY A 66 -4.05 -4.49 22.47
CA GLY A 66 -4.60 -5.75 21.96
C GLY A 66 -3.53 -6.64 21.33
N ALA A 67 -3.91 -7.89 21.05
CA ALA A 67 -3.04 -8.92 20.51
C ALA A 67 -3.64 -9.65 19.29
N LEU A 68 -2.78 -10.08 18.38
CA LEU A 68 -3.10 -10.97 17.27
C LEU A 68 -2.25 -12.24 17.33
N THR A 69 -2.81 -13.39 16.95
CA THR A 69 -2.06 -14.62 16.68
C THR A 69 -2.37 -15.15 15.29
N PHE A 70 -1.37 -15.71 14.60
CA PHE A 70 -1.48 -16.15 13.22
C PHE A 70 -1.24 -17.66 13.07
N GLY A 71 -2.09 -18.31 12.28
CA GLY A 71 -1.99 -19.72 11.90
C GLY A 71 -1.81 -19.88 10.40
N TYR A 72 -0.99 -20.87 10.00
CA TYR A 72 -0.61 -21.10 8.61
C TYR A 72 -0.86 -22.53 8.17
N ASP A 73 -1.13 -22.72 6.88
CA ASP A 73 -1.05 -24.04 6.26
C ASP A 73 0.41 -24.44 5.93
N ALA A 74 0.57 -25.64 5.37
CA ALA A 74 1.88 -26.17 4.96
C ALA A 74 2.54 -25.39 3.82
N ALA A 75 1.79 -24.59 3.05
CA ALA A 75 2.31 -23.71 2.02
C ALA A 75 2.67 -22.31 2.57
N GLY A 76 2.52 -22.09 3.87
CA GLY A 76 2.83 -20.81 4.52
C GLY A 76 1.78 -19.73 4.29
N ARG A 77 0.57 -20.10 3.86
CA ARG A 77 -0.54 -19.15 3.72
C ARG A 77 -1.29 -19.04 5.03
N GLU A 78 -1.62 -17.82 5.43
CA GLU A 78 -2.41 -17.56 6.63
C GLU A 78 -3.79 -18.21 6.46
N THR A 79 -4.18 -19.07 7.41
CA THR A 79 -5.50 -19.73 7.41
C THR A 79 -6.37 -19.24 8.57
N GLU A 80 -5.74 -18.70 9.61
CA GLU A 80 -6.39 -18.20 10.79
C GLU A 80 -5.63 -17.00 11.37
N ARG A 81 -6.39 -16.01 11.81
CA ARG A 81 -5.93 -14.95 12.71
C ARG A 81 -6.91 -14.80 13.84
N ARG A 82 -6.41 -14.84 15.07
CA ARG A 82 -7.21 -14.54 16.27
C ARG A 82 -6.91 -13.13 16.71
N ILE A 83 -7.94 -12.41 17.14
CA ILE A 83 -7.85 -11.05 17.67
C ILE A 83 -8.33 -11.14 19.12
N ASP A 84 -7.38 -11.00 20.03
CA ASP A 84 -7.55 -11.39 21.43
C ASP A 84 -8.25 -12.77 21.54
N ASP A 85 -9.15 -12.91 22.51
CA ASP A 85 -9.96 -14.12 22.69
C ASP A 85 -11.32 -14.05 21.96
N GLY A 86 -11.69 -12.88 21.44
CA GLY A 86 -13.05 -12.57 20.99
C GLY A 86 -13.32 -12.90 19.53
N LEU A 87 -12.37 -12.59 18.62
CA LEU A 87 -12.61 -12.72 17.18
C LEU A 87 -11.63 -13.66 16.51
N ARG A 88 -12.14 -14.29 15.44
CA ARG A 88 -11.40 -15.20 14.59
C ARG A 88 -11.66 -14.85 13.13
N LEU A 89 -10.62 -14.45 12.42
CA LEU A 89 -10.61 -14.33 10.96
C LEU A 89 -10.06 -15.64 10.37
N THR A 90 -10.78 -16.25 9.44
CA THR A 90 -10.29 -17.39 8.65
C THR A 90 -10.15 -17.04 7.19
N GLN A 91 -9.22 -17.73 6.53
CA GLN A 91 -8.94 -17.58 5.11
C GLN A 91 -8.90 -18.95 4.43
N SER A 92 -9.49 -19.02 3.24
CA SER A 92 -9.49 -20.20 2.38
C SER A 92 -8.75 -19.89 1.08
N TRP A 93 -8.03 -20.88 0.56
CA TRP A 93 -7.15 -20.73 -0.60
C TRP A 93 -7.42 -21.84 -1.62
N ASP A 94 -7.29 -21.53 -2.90
CA ASP A 94 -7.27 -22.55 -3.95
C ASP A 94 -5.89 -23.19 -4.12
N THR A 95 -5.79 -24.12 -5.07
CA THR A 95 -4.54 -24.82 -5.42
C THR A 95 -3.50 -23.92 -6.09
N SER A 96 -3.89 -22.73 -6.54
CA SER A 96 -3.00 -21.71 -7.12
C SER A 96 -2.61 -20.63 -6.10
N SER A 97 -2.88 -20.88 -4.81
CA SER A 97 -2.61 -19.94 -3.70
C SER A 97 -3.31 -18.59 -3.88
N ARG A 98 -4.50 -18.59 -4.48
CA ARG A 98 -5.41 -17.43 -4.52
C ARG A 98 -6.43 -17.54 -3.39
N LEU A 99 -6.70 -16.42 -2.73
CA LEU A 99 -7.68 -16.33 -1.66
C LEU A 99 -9.09 -16.57 -2.22
N THR A 100 -9.80 -17.59 -1.76
CA THR A 100 -11.16 -17.92 -2.23
C THR A 100 -12.23 -17.51 -1.24
N GLY A 101 -11.89 -17.30 0.03
CA GLY A 101 -12.83 -16.75 0.99
C GLY A 101 -12.21 -16.29 2.29
N THR A 102 -12.93 -15.40 2.97
CA THR A 102 -12.61 -14.91 4.30
C THR A 102 -13.87 -14.92 5.17
N ALA A 103 -13.75 -15.30 6.43
CA ALA A 103 -14.83 -15.19 7.40
C ALA A 103 -14.33 -14.59 8.71
N VAL A 104 -15.09 -13.69 9.31
CA VAL A 104 -14.86 -13.21 10.68
C VAL A 104 -15.96 -13.77 11.56
N THR A 105 -15.59 -14.52 12.59
CA THR A 105 -16.50 -15.06 13.60
C THR A 105 -16.15 -14.52 14.98
N ASN A 106 -17.16 -14.41 15.85
CA ASN A 106 -16.99 -14.19 17.27
C ASN A 106 -17.27 -15.49 18.03
N ALA A 107 -16.30 -15.94 18.81
CA ALA A 107 -16.44 -17.10 19.69
C ALA A 107 -16.98 -16.65 21.05
N ALA A 108 -18.29 -16.52 21.19
CA ALA A 108 -18.89 -16.37 22.51
C ALA A 108 -18.65 -17.65 23.32
N HIS A 109 -17.98 -17.55 24.48
CA HIS A 109 -17.58 -18.68 25.33
C HIS A 109 -18.69 -19.73 25.49
N GLY A 110 -18.58 -20.85 24.76
CA GLY A 110 -19.50 -22.00 24.84
C GLY A 110 -20.72 -21.98 23.91
N GLN A 111 -20.85 -21.01 22.99
CA GLN A 111 -21.86 -21.00 21.93
C GLN A 111 -21.24 -21.27 20.54
N ALA A 112 -22.07 -21.58 19.55
CA ALA A 112 -21.63 -21.69 18.17
C ALA A 112 -21.15 -20.31 17.68
N ASP A 113 -19.99 -20.28 17.02
CA ASP A 113 -19.39 -19.09 16.40
C ASP A 113 -20.43 -18.25 15.65
N HIS A 114 -20.58 -16.98 16.04
CA HIS A 114 -21.44 -16.04 15.32
C HIS A 114 -20.68 -15.45 14.13
N LEU A 115 -21.21 -15.63 12.92
CA LEU A 115 -20.63 -15.08 11.70
C LEU A 115 -20.93 -13.58 11.58
N LEU A 116 -19.89 -12.76 11.62
CA LEU A 116 -19.98 -11.30 11.51
C LEU A 116 -19.78 -10.83 10.06
N HIS A 117 -18.73 -11.34 9.42
CA HIS A 117 -18.39 -11.00 8.03
C HIS A 117 -18.05 -12.25 7.25
N HIS A 118 -18.45 -12.30 5.99
CA HIS A 118 -18.06 -13.36 5.08
C HIS A 118 -17.94 -12.83 3.66
N ARG A 119 -16.85 -13.20 2.99
CA ARG A 119 -16.58 -12.81 1.62
C ARG A 119 -16.00 -13.99 0.84
N THR A 120 -16.45 -14.20 -0.38
CA THR A 120 -15.87 -15.19 -1.31
C THR A 120 -15.46 -14.55 -2.63
N TYR A 121 -14.40 -15.08 -3.24
CA TYR A 121 -13.80 -14.55 -4.46
C TYR A 121 -13.84 -15.60 -5.57
N THR A 122 -14.22 -15.16 -6.78
CA THR A 122 -14.14 -15.98 -8.00
C THR A 122 -13.20 -15.31 -8.99
N TYR A 123 -12.44 -16.14 -9.72
CA TYR A 123 -11.41 -15.68 -10.64
C TYR A 123 -11.66 -16.22 -12.06
N ARG A 124 -11.24 -15.43 -13.05
CA ARG A 124 -10.96 -15.90 -14.40
C ARG A 124 -9.74 -16.85 -14.37
N GLU A 125 -9.58 -17.67 -15.40
CA GLU A 125 -8.50 -18.66 -15.50
C GLU A 125 -7.08 -18.05 -15.34
N ASP A 126 -6.89 -16.82 -15.81
CA ASP A 126 -5.64 -16.05 -15.73
C ASP A 126 -5.46 -15.26 -14.41
N GLY A 127 -6.34 -15.49 -13.43
CA GLY A 127 -6.22 -14.98 -12.07
C GLY A 127 -6.79 -13.59 -11.83
N TYR A 128 -7.48 -12.97 -12.79
CA TYR A 128 -8.22 -11.73 -12.53
C TYR A 128 -9.54 -12.01 -11.81
N LEU A 129 -9.90 -11.13 -10.88
CA LEU A 129 -11.13 -11.23 -10.10
C LEU A 129 -12.36 -10.99 -10.99
N THR A 130 -13.36 -11.85 -10.88
CA THR A 130 -14.63 -11.75 -11.63
C THR A 130 -15.85 -11.60 -10.73
N GLU A 131 -15.79 -12.07 -9.47
CA GLU A 131 -16.89 -11.92 -8.52
C GLU A 131 -16.37 -11.81 -7.08
N ILE A 132 -16.97 -10.90 -6.33
CA ILE A 132 -16.95 -10.88 -4.87
C ILE A 132 -18.38 -11.12 -4.40
N ARG A 133 -18.61 -12.10 -3.54
CA ARG A 133 -19.86 -12.18 -2.76
C ARG A 133 -19.55 -11.78 -1.34
N ASP A 134 -20.20 -10.73 -0.86
CA ASP A 134 -20.05 -10.22 0.48
C ASP A 134 -21.37 -10.37 1.25
N LEU A 135 -21.29 -10.76 2.53
CA LEU A 135 -22.46 -10.91 3.40
C LEU A 135 -23.18 -9.58 3.65
N GLN A 136 -22.43 -8.50 3.82
CA GLN A 136 -22.94 -7.16 4.17
C GLN A 136 -23.18 -6.31 2.92
N ASP A 137 -22.23 -6.33 1.97
CA ASP A 137 -22.26 -5.43 0.79
C ASP A 137 -22.94 -6.05 -0.44
N GLY A 138 -23.32 -7.32 -0.36
CA GLY A 138 -23.88 -8.08 -1.46
C GLY A 138 -22.84 -8.48 -2.52
N THR A 139 -23.33 -8.82 -3.72
CA THR A 139 -22.47 -9.36 -4.79
C THR A 139 -21.97 -8.25 -5.71
N ARG A 140 -20.65 -8.22 -5.95
CA ARG A 140 -20.00 -7.41 -6.99
C ARG A 140 -19.46 -8.31 -8.10
N ARG A 141 -19.71 -7.96 -9.36
CA ARG A 141 -19.17 -8.68 -10.54
C ARG A 141 -18.35 -7.76 -11.41
N TYR A 142 -17.29 -8.29 -11.98
CA TYR A 142 -16.32 -7.54 -12.77
C TYR A 142 -16.30 -8.05 -14.20
N ASP A 143 -16.69 -7.19 -15.13
CA ASP A 143 -16.42 -7.41 -16.55
C ASP A 143 -15.00 -6.92 -16.85
N LEU A 144 -14.25 -7.74 -17.58
CA LEU A 144 -12.85 -7.52 -17.87
C LEU A 144 -12.61 -7.56 -19.38
N ASP A 145 -11.74 -6.67 -19.86
CA ASP A 145 -11.20 -6.82 -21.21
C ASP A 145 -10.20 -8.00 -21.30
N PRO A 146 -9.73 -8.37 -22.52
CA PRO A 146 -8.77 -9.47 -22.69
C PRO A 146 -7.44 -9.26 -21.96
N THR A 147 -7.05 -8.03 -21.65
CA THR A 147 -5.83 -7.68 -20.90
C THR A 147 -6.04 -7.66 -19.38
N GLY A 148 -7.28 -7.88 -18.93
CA GLY A 148 -7.64 -7.92 -17.52
C GLY A 148 -7.91 -6.55 -16.89
N ARG A 149 -8.11 -5.50 -17.70
CA ARG A 149 -8.61 -4.21 -17.19
C ARG A 149 -10.12 -4.32 -16.94
N VAL A 150 -10.59 -3.75 -15.83
CA VAL A 150 -12.02 -3.75 -15.49
C VAL A 150 -12.76 -2.75 -16.38
N THR A 151 -13.72 -3.22 -17.16
CA THR A 151 -14.59 -2.39 -18.00
C THR A 151 -15.92 -2.09 -17.34
N THR A 152 -16.41 -2.98 -16.47
CA THR A 152 -17.65 -2.76 -15.73
C THR A 152 -17.56 -3.37 -14.34
N VAL A 153 -18.04 -2.67 -13.32
CA VAL A 153 -18.35 -3.25 -12.00
C VAL A 153 -19.85 -3.23 -11.80
N HIS A 154 -20.46 -4.40 -11.68
CA HIS A 154 -21.87 -4.55 -11.31
C HIS A 154 -21.97 -4.69 -9.80
N THR A 155 -22.68 -3.76 -9.16
CA THR A 155 -23.04 -3.82 -7.73
C THR A 155 -24.54 -4.11 -7.59
N PRO A 156 -25.06 -4.42 -6.38
CA PRO A 156 -26.49 -4.62 -6.19
C PRO A 156 -27.35 -3.41 -6.55
N HIS A 157 -26.78 -2.20 -6.52
CA HIS A 157 -27.53 -0.94 -6.67
C HIS A 157 -27.24 -0.21 -7.99
N ARG A 158 -26.05 -0.40 -8.58
CA ARG A 158 -25.64 0.30 -9.80
C ARG A 158 -24.56 -0.46 -10.58
N ALA A 159 -24.31 -0.04 -11.82
CA ALA A 159 -23.13 -0.45 -12.58
C ALA A 159 -22.18 0.73 -12.77
N GLU A 160 -20.88 0.46 -12.70
CA GLU A 160 -19.80 1.42 -12.95
C GLU A 160 -19.09 1.03 -14.24
N THR A 161 -19.12 1.87 -15.29
CA THR A 161 -18.55 1.55 -16.60
C THR A 161 -17.30 2.38 -16.89
N TYR A 162 -16.28 1.73 -17.42
CA TYR A 162 -14.95 2.27 -17.66
C TYR A 162 -14.50 2.01 -19.11
N ALA A 163 -13.83 2.99 -19.71
CA ALA A 163 -13.18 2.82 -21.01
C ALA A 163 -11.77 3.40 -21.00
N TYR A 164 -10.86 2.71 -21.69
CA TYR A 164 -9.43 3.04 -21.71
C TYR A 164 -8.96 3.27 -23.14
N ASP A 165 -8.01 4.17 -23.32
CA ASP A 165 -7.26 4.24 -24.58
C ASP A 165 -6.09 3.24 -24.61
N SER A 166 -5.30 3.29 -25.69
CA SER A 166 -4.17 2.38 -25.90
C SER A 166 -2.99 2.59 -24.95
N VAL A 167 -2.89 3.76 -24.32
CA VAL A 167 -1.86 4.07 -23.31
C VAL A 167 -2.44 4.01 -21.90
N GLY A 168 -3.64 3.44 -21.74
CA GLY A 168 -4.25 3.18 -20.44
C GLY A 168 -4.90 4.39 -19.77
N ASN A 169 -5.07 5.52 -20.46
CA ASN A 169 -5.85 6.62 -19.89
C ASN A 169 -7.30 6.19 -19.71
N LEU A 170 -7.87 6.45 -18.53
CA LEU A 170 -9.29 6.23 -18.28
C LEU A 170 -10.10 7.35 -18.97
N THR A 171 -10.58 7.06 -20.18
CA THR A 171 -11.32 8.01 -21.04
C THR A 171 -12.77 8.17 -20.66
N HIS A 172 -13.37 7.16 -20.02
CA HIS A 172 -14.74 7.18 -19.51
C HIS A 172 -14.78 6.56 -18.13
N ALA A 173 -15.49 7.19 -17.20
CA ALA A 173 -15.70 6.69 -15.84
C ALA A 173 -16.99 7.25 -15.24
N PRO A 174 -17.59 6.59 -14.24
CA PRO A 174 -18.71 7.15 -13.47
C PRO A 174 -18.30 8.43 -12.74
N GLU A 175 -19.28 9.28 -12.44
CA GLU A 175 -19.08 10.45 -11.57
C GLU A 175 -20.07 10.45 -10.42
N ALA A 176 -19.67 11.02 -9.28
CA ALA A 176 -20.47 11.03 -8.05
C ALA A 176 -21.89 11.60 -8.22
N GLU A 177 -22.10 12.50 -9.19
CA GLU A 177 -23.40 13.15 -9.48
C GLU A 177 -24.06 12.65 -10.78
N SER A 178 -23.49 11.66 -11.48
CA SER A 178 -24.02 11.19 -12.76
C SER A 178 -24.07 9.67 -12.85
N GLU A 179 -25.25 9.14 -13.18
CA GLU A 179 -25.42 7.72 -13.52
C GLU A 179 -24.74 7.35 -14.85
N ALA A 180 -24.52 8.32 -15.74
CA ALA A 180 -23.84 8.10 -17.00
C ALA A 180 -22.34 8.39 -16.89
N PRO A 181 -21.46 7.55 -17.48
CA PRO A 181 -20.05 7.82 -17.47
C PRO A 181 -19.75 9.07 -18.29
N THR A 182 -18.81 9.88 -17.82
CA THR A 182 -18.39 11.11 -18.49
C THR A 182 -17.09 10.89 -19.25
N THR A 183 -16.93 11.62 -20.35
CA THR A 183 -15.71 11.59 -21.14
C THR A 183 -14.63 12.47 -20.51
N ARG A 184 -13.38 12.01 -20.58
CA ARG A 184 -12.17 12.71 -20.15
C ARG A 184 -11.27 12.95 -21.35
N GLU A 185 -10.63 14.11 -21.39
CA GLU A 185 -9.79 14.57 -22.50
C GLU A 185 -8.32 14.62 -22.05
N PHE A 186 -7.45 14.08 -22.90
CA PHE A 186 -6.02 13.92 -22.64
C PHE A 186 -5.16 14.45 -23.79
N THR A 187 -3.93 14.85 -23.48
CA THR A 187 -2.85 15.03 -24.45
C THR A 187 -1.70 14.12 -24.04
N GLY A 188 -1.46 13.06 -24.81
CA GLY A 188 -0.62 11.94 -24.34
C GLY A 188 -1.26 11.32 -23.10
N THR A 189 -0.49 11.19 -22.02
CA THR A 189 -0.97 10.67 -20.72
C THR A 189 -1.59 11.76 -19.85
N ARG A 190 -1.48 13.05 -20.21
CA ARG A 190 -1.87 14.19 -19.36
C ARG A 190 -3.34 14.59 -19.54
N ILE A 191 -4.11 14.56 -18.45
CA ILE A 191 -5.52 15.01 -18.44
C ILE A 191 -5.61 16.54 -18.54
N HIS A 192 -6.61 17.08 -19.23
CA HIS A 192 -6.92 18.52 -19.21
C HIS A 192 -8.40 18.83 -18.99
N ARG A 193 -9.29 17.87 -19.23
CA ARG A 193 -10.71 17.96 -18.90
C ARG A 193 -11.25 16.61 -18.46
N GLY A 194 -12.15 16.63 -17.49
CA GLY A 194 -12.99 15.52 -17.09
C GLY A 194 -14.11 16.10 -16.25
N ALA A 195 -15.33 15.58 -16.38
CA ALA A 195 -16.47 16.19 -15.70
C ALA A 195 -16.69 17.66 -16.09
N ARG A 196 -17.13 18.42 -15.09
CA ARG A 196 -17.14 19.88 -15.02
C ARG A 196 -15.79 20.47 -14.58
N THR A 197 -14.70 19.70 -14.61
CA THR A 197 -13.38 20.12 -14.10
C THR A 197 -12.36 20.27 -15.22
N THR A 198 -11.60 21.36 -15.20
CA THR A 198 -10.42 21.55 -16.04
C THR A 198 -9.14 21.43 -15.20
N TYR A 199 -8.09 20.85 -15.80
CA TYR A 199 -6.83 20.52 -15.16
C TYR A 199 -5.68 21.22 -15.88
N GLU A 200 -4.90 22.01 -15.16
CA GLU A 200 -3.74 22.74 -15.70
C GLU A 200 -2.46 22.23 -15.03
N HIS A 201 -1.40 22.08 -15.84
CA HIS A 201 -0.13 21.50 -15.41
C HIS A 201 1.03 22.43 -15.74
N ASP A 202 2.13 22.34 -14.99
CA ASP A 202 3.37 23.03 -15.32
C ASP A 202 4.17 22.32 -16.43
N ALA A 203 5.35 22.87 -16.74
CA ALA A 203 6.26 22.33 -17.75
C ALA A 203 6.82 20.94 -17.37
N HIS A 204 6.91 20.61 -16.08
CA HIS A 204 7.28 19.27 -15.60
C HIS A 204 6.09 18.31 -15.58
N GLY A 205 4.88 18.78 -15.93
CA GLY A 205 3.68 17.95 -15.97
C GLY A 205 3.01 17.73 -14.62
N ARG A 206 3.34 18.53 -13.60
CA ARG A 206 2.68 18.47 -12.30
C ARG A 206 1.43 19.33 -12.33
N LEU A 207 0.34 18.83 -11.75
CA LEU A 207 -0.93 19.55 -11.67
C LEU A 207 -0.77 20.82 -10.83
N THR A 208 -1.02 22.00 -11.39
CA THR A 208 -0.91 23.28 -10.69
C THR A 208 -2.25 23.90 -10.38
N ARG A 209 -3.32 23.51 -11.09
CA ARG A 209 -4.66 24.05 -10.86
C ARG A 209 -5.76 23.11 -11.32
N THR A 210 -6.82 23.03 -10.51
CA THR A 210 -8.12 22.53 -10.94
C THR A 210 -9.16 23.64 -10.87
N THR A 211 -10.06 23.64 -11.85
CA THR A 211 -11.22 24.54 -11.87
C THR A 211 -12.49 23.73 -12.07
N LEU A 212 -13.25 23.52 -11.00
CA LEU A 212 -14.57 22.88 -11.02
C LEU A 212 -15.65 23.93 -11.31
N ARG A 213 -16.47 23.69 -12.33
CA ARG A 213 -17.68 24.48 -12.61
C ARG A 213 -18.87 23.89 -11.86
N LEU A 214 -19.40 24.64 -10.90
CA LEU A 214 -20.55 24.26 -10.10
C LEU A 214 -21.85 24.40 -10.91
N LEU A 215 -22.94 23.74 -10.46
CA LEU A 215 -24.25 23.80 -11.14
C LEU A 215 -24.82 25.23 -11.18
N ASN A 216 -24.52 26.05 -10.19
CA ASN A 216 -24.92 27.45 -10.12
C ASN A 216 -24.08 28.38 -11.03
N GLY A 217 -23.16 27.82 -11.83
CA GLY A 217 -22.28 28.57 -12.74
C GLY A 217 -21.03 29.17 -12.10
N GLN A 218 -20.90 29.13 -10.77
CA GLN A 218 -19.68 29.56 -10.07
C GLN A 218 -18.54 28.56 -10.33
N LYS A 219 -17.31 29.02 -10.05
CA LYS A 219 -16.10 28.21 -10.20
C LYS A 219 -15.45 28.03 -8.85
N ARG A 220 -15.16 26.78 -8.49
CA ARG A 220 -14.27 26.44 -7.38
C ARG A 220 -12.89 26.17 -7.95
N VAL A 221 -11.93 27.01 -7.58
CA VAL A 221 -10.53 26.88 -7.99
C VAL A 221 -9.75 26.27 -6.84
N ARG A 222 -8.86 25.34 -7.16
CA ARG A 222 -7.81 24.87 -6.26
C ARG A 222 -6.47 24.99 -6.99
N THR A 223 -5.46 25.48 -6.29
CA THR A 223 -4.09 25.60 -6.80
C THR A 223 -3.15 24.71 -6.01
N TYR A 224 -2.04 24.33 -6.63
CA TYR A 224 -1.04 23.42 -6.10
C TYR A 224 0.36 23.98 -6.36
N THR A 225 1.19 24.00 -5.32
CA THR A 225 2.58 24.46 -5.37
C THR A 225 3.52 23.31 -5.07
N TRP A 226 4.58 23.18 -5.85
CA TRP A 226 5.52 22.06 -5.79
C TRP A 226 6.95 22.58 -5.55
N ASN A 227 7.78 21.79 -4.85
CA ASN A 227 9.21 22.09 -4.71
C ASN A 227 10.04 21.54 -5.89
N THR A 228 11.36 21.65 -5.79
CA THR A 228 12.32 21.19 -6.81
C THR A 228 12.47 19.67 -6.90
N GLU A 229 11.99 18.94 -5.90
CA GLU A 229 11.98 17.46 -5.88
C GLU A 229 10.60 16.89 -6.20
N ASP A 230 9.75 17.67 -6.90
CA ASP A 230 8.41 17.26 -7.33
C ASP A 230 7.45 16.86 -6.20
N ARG A 231 7.64 17.41 -5.00
CA ARG A 231 6.74 17.21 -3.85
C ARG A 231 5.76 18.37 -3.71
N LEU A 232 4.48 18.06 -3.49
CA LEU A 232 3.42 19.05 -3.29
C LEU A 232 3.63 19.76 -1.95
N THR A 233 4.03 21.03 -1.95
CA THR A 233 4.29 21.76 -0.70
C THR A 233 3.10 22.56 -0.20
N SER A 234 2.15 22.92 -1.08
CA SER A 234 0.97 23.68 -0.67
C SER A 234 -0.20 23.53 -1.62
N THR A 235 -1.41 23.62 -1.08
CA THR A 235 -2.64 23.78 -1.86
C THR A 235 -3.52 24.88 -1.29
N THR A 236 -4.19 25.64 -2.16
CA THR A 236 -5.12 26.71 -1.77
C THR A 236 -6.44 26.56 -2.50
N SER A 237 -7.56 26.62 -1.77
CA SER A 237 -8.92 26.67 -2.32
C SER A 237 -9.76 27.67 -1.53
N GLY A 238 -10.21 28.74 -2.20
CA GLY A 238 -10.80 29.89 -1.52
C GLY A 238 -9.77 30.53 -0.57
N ASP A 239 -10.18 30.79 0.67
CA ASP A 239 -9.33 31.36 1.72
C ASP A 239 -8.56 30.30 2.52
N THR A 240 -8.76 29.01 2.21
CA THR A 240 -8.12 27.90 2.91
C THR A 240 -6.82 27.52 2.21
N THR A 241 -5.71 27.57 2.95
CA THR A 241 -4.40 27.11 2.48
C THR A 241 -3.87 25.99 3.38
N TRP A 242 -3.38 24.94 2.75
CA TRP A 242 -2.66 23.85 3.41
C TRP A 242 -1.21 23.82 2.98
N ARG A 243 -0.33 23.45 3.91
CA ARG A 243 1.11 23.27 3.73
C ARG A 243 1.52 21.87 4.15
N TYR A 244 2.36 21.24 3.34
CA TYR A 244 2.91 19.90 3.59
C TYR A 244 4.43 19.99 3.82
N ARG A 245 4.93 19.23 4.80
CA ARG A 245 6.34 19.19 5.19
C ARG A 245 6.91 17.81 4.93
N TYR A 246 8.17 17.75 4.52
CA TYR A 246 8.83 16.50 4.14
C TYR A 246 10.22 16.41 4.73
N ASP A 247 10.61 15.20 5.08
CA ASP A 247 11.99 14.91 5.46
C ASP A 247 12.92 14.75 4.22
N PRO A 248 14.23 14.57 4.43
CA PRO A 248 15.18 14.28 3.36
C PRO A 248 14.93 12.99 2.58
N LEU A 249 14.15 12.05 3.11
CA LEU A 249 13.77 10.79 2.45
C LEU A 249 12.48 10.93 1.62
N GLY A 250 11.91 12.14 1.56
CA GLY A 250 10.69 12.42 0.81
C GLY A 250 9.40 12.02 1.53
N ARG A 251 9.47 11.59 2.80
CA ARG A 251 8.29 11.20 3.57
C ARG A 251 7.62 12.45 4.13
N ARG A 252 6.30 12.53 4.03
CA ARG A 252 5.54 13.66 4.59
C ARG A 252 5.54 13.59 6.11
N THR A 253 6.13 14.57 6.77
CA THR A 253 6.23 14.63 8.24
C THR A 253 5.12 15.45 8.88
N ALA A 254 4.47 16.36 8.14
CA ALA A 254 3.33 17.11 8.65
C ALA A 254 2.42 17.64 7.54
N LYS A 255 1.14 17.85 7.87
CA LYS A 255 0.22 18.74 7.16
C LYS A 255 -0.30 19.83 8.08
N GLN A 256 -0.46 21.04 7.54
CA GLN A 256 -0.75 22.24 8.31
C GLN A 256 -1.77 23.11 7.58
N GLN A 257 -2.90 23.41 8.22
CA GLN A 257 -3.79 24.47 7.75
C GLN A 257 -3.23 25.82 8.19
N LEU A 258 -3.18 26.78 7.27
CA LEU A 258 -2.64 28.10 7.51
C LEU A 258 -3.73 29.16 7.56
N ALA A 259 -3.57 30.12 8.47
CA ALA A 259 -4.31 31.39 8.43
C ALA A 259 -3.76 32.30 7.33
N PRO A 260 -4.49 33.36 6.94
CA PRO A 260 -4.04 34.32 5.94
C PRO A 260 -2.70 35.00 6.27
N ASP A 261 -2.34 35.12 7.55
CA ASP A 261 -1.06 35.68 8.01
C ASP A 261 0.10 34.67 8.02
N GLY A 262 -0.16 33.42 7.61
CA GLY A 262 0.81 32.33 7.57
C GLY A 262 1.00 31.56 8.89
N SER A 263 0.29 31.93 9.96
CA SER A 263 0.27 31.16 11.20
C SER A 263 -0.44 29.81 11.01
N VAL A 264 -0.04 28.81 11.79
CA VAL A 264 -0.61 27.45 11.71
C VAL A 264 -1.87 27.39 12.57
N LEU A 265 -3.01 27.08 11.94
CA LEU A 265 -4.31 26.90 12.60
C LEU A 265 -4.46 25.49 13.16
N THR A 266 -4.15 24.49 12.33
CA THR A 266 -4.19 23.08 12.71
C THR A 266 -2.97 22.37 12.13
N ARG A 267 -2.55 21.30 12.81
CA ARG A 267 -1.39 20.50 12.43
C ARG A 267 -1.65 19.02 12.70
N THR A 268 -1.26 18.20 11.75
CA THR A 268 -1.10 16.75 11.93
C THR A 268 0.34 16.40 11.65
N ASP A 269 0.99 15.72 12.58
CA ASP A 269 2.33 15.18 12.44
C ASP A 269 2.27 13.70 12.07
N PHE A 270 3.24 13.24 11.27
CA PHE A 270 3.30 11.88 10.75
C PHE A 270 4.65 11.24 11.06
N THR A 271 4.61 10.04 11.62
CA THR A 271 5.80 9.21 11.87
C THR A 271 5.81 8.03 10.92
N TRP A 272 6.99 7.76 10.37
CA TRP A 272 7.20 6.68 9.42
C TRP A 272 8.15 5.63 9.98
N ASP A 273 7.98 4.41 9.50
CA ASP A 273 8.88 3.29 9.66
C ASP A 273 9.28 2.81 8.28
N SER A 274 10.50 3.15 7.86
CA SER A 274 10.90 3.02 6.46
C SER A 274 9.88 3.72 5.54
N THR A 275 9.07 2.96 4.80
CA THR A 275 8.05 3.42 3.85
C THR A 275 6.61 3.22 4.35
N GLN A 276 6.41 2.77 5.59
CA GLN A 276 5.09 2.61 6.21
C GLN A 276 4.78 3.82 7.08
N LEU A 277 3.57 4.37 6.96
CA LEU A 277 3.07 5.40 7.88
C LEU A 277 2.59 4.71 9.16
N THR A 278 3.27 4.90 10.28
CA THR A 278 2.99 4.14 11.50
C THR A 278 2.24 4.90 12.57
N GLU A 279 2.25 6.23 12.49
CA GLU A 279 1.56 7.08 13.45
C GLU A 279 1.19 8.42 12.82
N GLN A 280 0.01 8.91 13.18
CA GLN A 280 -0.37 10.32 13.06
C GLN A 280 -0.67 10.89 14.44
N THR A 281 -0.35 12.16 14.66
CA THR A 281 -0.67 12.88 15.89
C THR A 281 -1.27 14.25 15.56
N THR A 282 -2.44 14.52 16.11
CA THR A 282 -3.07 15.85 16.14
C THR A 282 -2.94 16.45 17.55
N ALA A 283 -3.58 17.59 17.82
CA ALA A 283 -3.58 18.19 19.15
C ALA A 283 -4.21 17.27 20.22
N ASP A 284 -5.24 16.51 19.83
CA ASP A 284 -6.10 15.78 20.78
C ASP A 284 -5.93 14.26 20.70
N THR A 285 -5.44 13.75 19.57
CA THR A 285 -5.47 12.33 19.25
C THR A 285 -4.18 11.85 18.61
N THR A 286 -3.74 10.66 18.98
CA THR A 286 -2.71 9.90 18.26
C THR A 286 -3.30 8.60 17.73
N THR A 287 -3.13 8.34 16.44
CA THR A 287 -3.51 7.06 15.82
C THR A 287 -2.26 6.33 15.36
N THR A 288 -2.11 5.06 15.73
CA THR A 288 -1.00 4.20 15.31
C THR A 288 -1.50 3.00 14.52
N TRP A 289 -0.67 2.51 13.59
CA TRP A 289 -0.99 1.36 12.75
C TRP A 289 0.12 0.31 12.77
N GLU A 290 -0.27 -0.95 12.92
CA GLU A 290 0.60 -2.10 12.68
C GLU A 290 0.31 -2.72 11.32
N TYR A 291 1.35 -3.21 10.65
CA TYR A 291 1.27 -3.78 9.31
C TYR A 291 1.82 -5.20 9.33
N THR A 292 1.37 -6.03 8.39
CA THR A 292 2.05 -7.30 8.12
C THR A 292 3.53 -7.03 7.82
N PRO A 293 4.47 -7.74 8.47
CA PRO A 293 5.89 -7.52 8.24
C PRO A 293 6.25 -7.56 6.75
N GLY A 294 6.93 -6.52 6.27
CA GLY A 294 7.39 -6.43 4.88
C GLY A 294 6.34 -6.03 3.83
N SER A 295 5.08 -5.77 4.22
CA SER A 295 4.02 -5.36 3.29
C SER A 295 3.38 -4.02 3.67
N HIS A 296 2.46 -3.50 2.87
CA HIS A 296 1.63 -2.33 3.22
C HIS A 296 0.20 -2.71 3.61
N THR A 297 -0.02 -3.97 3.99
CA THR A 297 -1.32 -4.46 4.48
C THR A 297 -1.45 -4.16 5.97
N PRO A 298 -2.37 -3.26 6.37
CA PRO A 298 -2.55 -2.91 7.77
C PRO A 298 -3.30 -4.02 8.53
N LEU A 299 -2.98 -4.17 9.81
CA LEU A 299 -3.49 -5.22 10.69
C LEU A 299 -4.30 -4.65 11.86
N THR A 300 -3.80 -3.58 12.47
CA THR A 300 -4.45 -2.95 13.62
C THR A 300 -4.40 -1.43 13.51
N GLN A 301 -5.39 -0.79 14.12
CA GLN A 301 -5.40 0.64 14.40
C GLN A 301 -5.56 0.81 15.91
N THR A 302 -4.77 1.70 16.51
CA THR A 302 -4.99 2.15 17.89
C THR A 302 -5.14 3.66 17.91
N THR A 303 -6.28 4.15 18.41
CA THR A 303 -6.54 5.57 18.59
C THR A 303 -6.46 5.92 20.07
N ARG A 304 -5.64 6.91 20.43
CA ARG A 304 -5.39 7.32 21.81
C ARG A 304 -5.65 8.81 22.00
N THR A 305 -6.41 9.15 23.04
CA THR A 305 -6.56 10.51 23.58
C THR A 305 -5.81 10.62 24.91
N SER A 306 -5.94 11.72 25.64
CA SER A 306 -5.35 11.82 26.98
C SER A 306 -5.89 10.79 27.97
N ASP A 307 -7.12 10.32 27.76
CA ASP A 307 -7.90 9.60 28.76
C ASP A 307 -8.17 8.13 28.37
N GLU A 308 -8.11 7.81 27.07
CA GLU A 308 -8.52 6.50 26.54
C GLU A 308 -7.63 6.03 25.38
N ALA A 309 -7.49 4.72 25.24
CA ALA A 309 -6.91 4.08 24.07
C ALA A 309 -7.88 3.02 23.53
N GLN A 310 -8.28 3.15 22.27
CA GLN A 310 -9.18 2.24 21.61
C GLN A 310 -8.44 1.44 20.53
N PHE A 311 -8.53 0.12 20.64
CA PHE A 311 -7.96 -0.83 19.69
C PHE A 311 -9.00 -1.27 18.67
N TYR A 312 -8.54 -1.43 17.42
CA TYR A 312 -9.32 -2.01 16.33
C TYR A 312 -8.47 -3.00 15.54
N ALA A 313 -9.03 -4.16 15.23
CA ALA A 313 -8.55 -5.02 14.17
C ALA A 313 -9.01 -4.51 12.80
N ILE A 314 -8.12 -4.51 11.82
CA ILE A 314 -8.40 -4.06 10.46
C ILE A 314 -8.71 -5.29 9.60
N VAL A 315 -9.89 -5.31 8.99
CA VAL A 315 -10.24 -6.28 7.95
C VAL A 315 -10.05 -5.62 6.59
N THR A 316 -9.28 -6.25 5.71
CA THR A 316 -8.97 -5.71 4.38
C THR A 316 -9.70 -6.44 3.26
N ASP A 317 -9.70 -5.84 2.06
CA ASP A 317 -10.00 -6.52 0.81
C ASP A 317 -8.84 -7.42 0.33
N LEU A 318 -8.95 -7.92 -0.91
CA LEU A 318 -7.98 -8.83 -1.53
C LEU A 318 -6.57 -8.23 -1.67
N VAL A 319 -6.46 -6.91 -1.84
CA VAL A 319 -5.16 -6.26 -2.06
C VAL A 319 -4.60 -5.62 -0.80
N GLY A 320 -5.39 -5.51 0.26
CA GLY A 320 -4.98 -4.93 1.54
C GLY A 320 -5.61 -3.57 1.83
N THR A 321 -6.62 -3.14 1.08
CA THR A 321 -7.40 -1.94 1.38
C THR A 321 -8.25 -2.19 2.63
N PRO A 322 -8.20 -1.36 3.68
CA PRO A 322 -9.11 -1.45 4.81
C PRO A 322 -10.57 -1.38 4.36
N THR A 323 -11.38 -2.30 4.87
CA THR A 323 -12.84 -2.31 4.65
C THR A 323 -13.60 -2.20 5.96
N HIS A 324 -13.04 -2.67 7.08
CA HIS A 324 -13.66 -2.56 8.39
C HIS A 324 -12.63 -2.28 9.49
N LEU A 325 -13.05 -1.54 10.51
CA LEU A 325 -12.44 -1.51 11.84
C LEU A 325 -13.34 -2.26 12.81
N LEU A 326 -12.84 -3.32 13.43
CA LEU A 326 -13.58 -4.13 14.40
C LEU A 326 -12.98 -3.95 15.79
N THR A 327 -13.82 -3.69 16.79
CA THR A 327 -13.43 -3.81 18.20
C THR A 327 -13.28 -5.28 18.60
N PRO A 328 -12.52 -5.62 19.67
CA PRO A 328 -12.32 -7.01 20.09
C PRO A 328 -13.61 -7.79 20.41
N ASP A 329 -14.71 -7.10 20.73
CA ASP A 329 -16.02 -7.72 20.97
C ASP A 329 -16.82 -8.01 19.69
N GLY A 330 -16.30 -7.62 18.51
CA GLY A 330 -16.94 -7.85 17.21
C GLY A 330 -17.81 -6.71 16.70
N THR A 331 -17.87 -5.58 17.40
CA THR A 331 -18.59 -4.39 16.91
C THR A 331 -17.84 -3.75 15.75
N THR A 332 -18.56 -3.42 14.67
CA THR A 332 -17.99 -2.64 13.57
C THR A 332 -17.99 -1.17 13.93
N ALA A 333 -16.79 -0.59 14.06
CA ALA A 333 -16.59 0.82 14.40
C ALA A 333 -16.45 1.72 13.16
N TRP A 334 -16.12 1.14 12.02
CA TRP A 334 -15.99 1.83 10.73
C TRP A 334 -16.11 0.82 9.59
N HIS A 335 -16.75 1.20 8.49
CA HIS A 335 -16.89 0.40 7.29
C HIS A 335 -16.84 1.26 6.02
N ALA A 336 -16.14 0.78 4.99
CA ALA A 336 -16.13 1.42 3.69
C ALA A 336 -16.21 0.45 2.52
N THR A 337 -16.96 0.87 1.50
CA THR A 337 -17.08 0.22 0.19
C THR A 337 -16.70 1.17 -0.93
N PRO A 338 -15.39 1.40 -1.16
CA PRO A 338 -14.96 2.29 -2.23
C PRO A 338 -15.39 1.78 -3.61
N ASP A 339 -15.47 2.71 -4.56
CA ASP A 339 -15.55 2.37 -5.99
C ASP A 339 -14.28 1.63 -6.46
N LEU A 340 -14.26 1.21 -7.72
CA LEU A 340 -13.10 0.49 -8.29
C LEU A 340 -11.76 1.23 -8.04
N TRP A 341 -11.77 2.56 -8.09
CA TRP A 341 -10.58 3.40 -8.07
C TRP A 341 -10.33 4.05 -6.70
N GLY A 342 -10.99 3.56 -5.66
CA GLY A 342 -10.70 3.93 -4.28
C GLY A 342 -11.44 5.18 -3.81
N SER A 343 -12.41 5.72 -4.55
CA SER A 343 -13.27 6.79 -4.03
C SER A 343 -14.23 6.18 -3.00
N PRO A 344 -14.11 6.51 -1.70
CA PRO A 344 -15.06 6.02 -0.72
C PRO A 344 -16.44 6.66 -0.95
N PRO A 345 -17.54 6.01 -0.51
CA PRO A 345 -18.82 6.69 -0.37
C PRO A 345 -18.67 7.87 0.61
N GLN A 346 -19.65 8.79 0.63
CA GLN A 346 -19.63 9.82 1.66
C GLN A 346 -19.61 9.17 3.05
N PRO A 347 -18.74 9.64 3.96
CA PRO A 347 -18.68 9.10 5.31
C PRO A 347 -20.05 9.25 5.98
N SER A 348 -20.44 8.25 6.75
CA SER A 348 -21.66 8.35 7.56
C SER A 348 -21.32 9.07 8.87
N ASP A 349 -22.11 10.07 9.26
CA ASP A 349 -21.90 10.85 10.49
C ASP A 349 -22.01 10.00 11.79
N ASN A 350 -22.33 8.70 11.67
CA ASN A 350 -22.65 7.82 12.79
C ASN A 350 -21.54 6.82 13.13
N GLU A 351 -20.40 6.82 12.43
CA GLU A 351 -19.31 5.90 12.73
C GLU A 351 -18.48 6.39 13.94
N PRO A 352 -18.26 5.55 14.96
CA PRO A 352 -17.50 5.94 16.15
C PRO A 352 -15.98 6.06 15.91
N ALA A 353 -15.50 5.65 14.73
CA ALA A 353 -14.09 5.73 14.34
C ALA A 353 -13.94 6.15 12.88
N ASP A 354 -12.74 6.59 12.50
CA ASP A 354 -12.34 6.79 11.12
C ASP A 354 -11.05 6.01 10.81
N CYS A 355 -10.91 5.57 9.57
CA CYS A 355 -9.70 4.98 9.02
C CYS A 355 -9.21 5.83 7.83
N PRO A 356 -8.10 6.56 7.95
CA PRO A 356 -7.60 7.39 6.85
C PRO A 356 -6.79 6.59 5.81
N LEU A 357 -6.52 5.32 6.05
CA LEU A 357 -5.81 4.46 5.11
C LEU A 357 -6.71 4.07 3.94
N ARG A 358 -6.16 4.01 2.72
CA ARG A 358 -6.88 3.65 1.49
C ARG A 358 -6.23 2.42 0.86
N PHE A 359 -5.99 2.40 -0.46
CA PHE A 359 -5.16 1.34 -1.04
C PHE A 359 -3.83 1.23 -0.27
N PRO A 360 -3.17 0.06 -0.23
CA PRO A 360 -1.92 -0.10 0.50
C PRO A 360 -0.92 1.02 0.17
N GLY A 361 -0.41 1.68 1.23
CA GLY A 361 0.52 2.81 1.12
C GLY A 361 -0.13 4.20 0.93
N GLN A 362 -1.47 4.28 0.87
CA GLN A 362 -2.20 5.53 0.71
C GLN A 362 -2.78 6.06 2.04
N TYR A 363 -2.63 7.37 2.24
CA TYR A 363 -3.28 8.14 3.30
C TYR A 363 -4.24 9.18 2.70
N ALA A 364 -5.50 9.22 3.12
CA ALA A 364 -6.51 10.14 2.62
C ALA A 364 -6.40 11.54 3.27
N ASP A 365 -6.24 12.56 2.43
CA ASP A 365 -6.30 13.96 2.83
C ASP A 365 -7.70 14.52 2.61
N GLU A 366 -8.49 14.58 3.68
CA GLU A 366 -9.86 15.13 3.65
C GLU A 366 -9.93 16.53 3.01
N GLU A 367 -8.92 17.38 3.25
CA GLU A 367 -8.94 18.75 2.79
C GLU A 367 -8.88 18.89 1.25
N THR A 368 -8.32 17.87 0.59
CA THR A 368 -8.16 17.84 -0.87
C THR A 368 -9.03 16.80 -1.56
N GLY A 369 -9.33 15.69 -0.88
CA GLY A 369 -9.85 14.45 -1.46
C GLY A 369 -8.77 13.60 -2.14
N LEU A 370 -7.49 13.98 -2.02
CA LEU A 370 -6.38 13.23 -2.58
C LEU A 370 -5.90 12.17 -1.59
N HIS A 371 -5.27 11.13 -2.12
CA HIS A 371 -4.57 10.14 -1.33
C HIS A 371 -3.06 10.32 -1.51
N TYR A 372 -2.35 10.53 -0.42
CA TYR A 372 -0.90 10.63 -0.42
C TYR A 372 -0.26 9.24 -0.43
N ASN A 373 0.47 8.93 -1.50
CA ASN A 373 1.52 7.91 -1.52
C ASN A 373 2.86 8.59 -1.28
N HIS A 374 3.83 7.89 -0.69
CA HIS A 374 5.16 8.41 -0.34
C HIS A 374 5.71 9.43 -1.37
N HIS A 375 5.74 9.08 -2.65
CA HIS A 375 6.31 9.94 -3.69
C HIS A 375 5.29 10.76 -4.50
N ARG A 376 3.99 10.42 -4.49
CA ARG A 376 2.99 11.04 -5.36
C ARG A 376 1.63 11.19 -4.69
N TYR A 377 0.86 12.18 -5.15
CA TYR A 377 -0.53 12.35 -4.74
C TYR A 377 -1.45 11.72 -5.78
N TYR A 378 -2.25 10.75 -5.35
CA TYR A 378 -3.26 10.06 -6.14
C TYR A 378 -4.61 10.79 -5.99
N ASP A 379 -5.30 10.99 -7.10
CA ASP A 379 -6.66 11.48 -7.13
C ASP A 379 -7.60 10.31 -7.47
N PRO A 380 -8.39 9.79 -6.50
CA PRO A 380 -9.31 8.68 -6.76
C PRO A 380 -10.41 9.06 -7.75
N THR A 381 -10.76 10.36 -7.84
CA THR A 381 -11.81 10.83 -8.77
C THR A 381 -11.35 10.71 -10.22
N THR A 382 -10.07 10.93 -10.50
CA THR A 382 -9.50 10.81 -11.84
C THR A 382 -8.72 9.50 -12.05
N ALA A 383 -8.60 8.67 -11.01
CA ALA A 383 -7.88 7.39 -10.99
C ALA A 383 -6.41 7.51 -11.42
N ARG A 384 -5.73 8.60 -11.02
CA ARG A 384 -4.36 8.91 -11.47
C ARG A 384 -3.59 9.78 -10.49
N TYR A 385 -2.28 9.82 -10.68
CA TYR A 385 -1.39 10.72 -9.94
C TYR A 385 -1.44 12.15 -10.48
N LEU A 386 -1.12 13.11 -9.60
CA LEU A 386 -1.04 14.55 -9.92
C LEU A 386 0.26 14.95 -10.61
N SER A 387 1.27 14.10 -10.58
CA SER A 387 2.59 14.30 -11.18
C SER A 387 2.97 13.05 -11.98
N PRO A 388 3.82 13.19 -13.02
CA PRO A 388 4.40 12.03 -13.66
C PRO A 388 5.24 11.23 -12.66
N ASP A 389 5.42 9.94 -12.95
CA ASP A 389 6.30 9.06 -12.19
C ASP A 389 7.73 9.60 -12.23
N PRO A 390 8.39 9.79 -11.07
CA PRO A 390 9.77 10.27 -11.05
C PRO A 390 10.76 9.26 -11.64
N LEU A 391 10.36 7.99 -11.84
CA LEU A 391 11.13 6.99 -12.58
C LEU A 391 10.85 7.02 -14.10
N GLY A 392 10.03 7.97 -14.56
CA GLY A 392 9.64 8.14 -15.95
C GLY A 392 8.75 7.00 -16.45
N LEU A 393 8.98 6.56 -17.70
CA LEU A 393 8.21 5.49 -18.33
C LEU A 393 8.71 4.08 -18.02
N ARG A 394 9.75 3.96 -17.18
CA ARG A 394 10.31 2.66 -16.83
C ARG A 394 9.32 1.77 -16.06
N PRO A 395 8.55 2.29 -15.08
CA PRO A 395 7.61 1.46 -14.34
C PRO A 395 6.35 1.09 -15.13
N ALA A 396 5.88 1.99 -15.99
CA ALA A 396 4.68 1.81 -16.82
C ALA A 396 4.67 2.77 -18.01
N ASP A 397 3.99 2.38 -19.09
CA ASP A 397 3.79 3.21 -20.28
C ASP A 397 2.99 4.50 -19.98
N ASN A 398 2.21 4.49 -18.90
CA ASN A 398 1.48 5.66 -18.40
C ASN A 398 2.07 6.13 -17.08
N ASP A 399 2.86 7.19 -17.16
CA ASP A 399 3.56 7.82 -16.03
C ASP A 399 2.62 8.47 -15.00
N TYR A 400 1.32 8.57 -15.26
CA TYR A 400 0.35 9.06 -14.28
C TYR A 400 -0.60 7.99 -13.75
N ALA A 401 -0.67 6.81 -14.37
CA ALA A 401 -1.60 5.78 -13.94
C ALA A 401 -1.22 5.26 -12.54
N TYR A 402 -2.24 4.83 -11.78
CA TYR A 402 -2.02 4.11 -10.53
C TYR A 402 -1.54 2.67 -10.83
N VAL A 403 -2.46 1.81 -11.27
CA VAL A 403 -2.17 0.43 -11.65
C VAL A 403 -3.14 -0.03 -12.76
N PRO A 404 -2.81 -1.10 -13.51
CA PRO A 404 -3.70 -1.59 -14.57
C PRO A 404 -5.02 -2.19 -14.06
N ASN A 405 -5.01 -2.80 -12.86
CA ASN A 405 -6.21 -3.33 -12.21
C ASN A 405 -6.04 -3.28 -10.68
N PRO A 406 -6.80 -2.42 -9.98
CA PRO A 406 -6.63 -2.18 -8.53
C PRO A 406 -7.15 -3.33 -7.65
N THR A 407 -7.82 -4.33 -8.24
CA THR A 407 -8.21 -5.56 -7.52
C THR A 407 -7.09 -6.61 -7.46
N ARG A 408 -5.98 -6.37 -8.17
CA ARG A 408 -4.85 -7.31 -8.28
C ARG A 408 -3.49 -6.65 -8.03
N TRP A 409 -3.38 -5.36 -8.33
CA TRP A 409 -2.14 -4.60 -8.24
C TRP A 409 -2.30 -3.44 -7.27
N ILE A 410 -1.18 -3.03 -6.69
CA ILE A 410 -1.05 -1.89 -5.78
C ILE A 410 0.20 -1.08 -6.17
N ASP A 411 0.27 0.16 -5.73
CA ASP A 411 1.52 0.96 -5.82
C ASP A 411 1.69 1.73 -4.50
N PRO A 412 2.27 1.10 -3.46
CA PRO A 412 2.35 1.71 -2.15
C PRO A 412 3.20 2.97 -2.09
N LEU A 413 4.23 3.04 -2.93
CA LEU A 413 5.16 4.16 -2.94
C LEU A 413 4.73 5.26 -3.91
N GLY A 414 3.82 4.95 -4.85
CA GLY A 414 3.54 5.80 -5.99
C GLY A 414 4.75 5.86 -6.92
N LEU A 415 5.33 4.71 -7.27
CA LEU A 415 6.49 4.60 -8.16
C LEU A 415 6.39 3.41 -9.12
N THR A 416 5.83 2.28 -8.71
CA THR A 416 5.81 1.08 -9.55
C THR A 416 4.68 0.16 -9.12
N PRO A 417 3.76 -0.21 -10.04
CA PRO A 417 2.76 -1.23 -9.79
C PRO A 417 3.40 -2.55 -9.37
N CYS A 418 2.92 -3.13 -8.28
CA CYS A 418 3.31 -4.45 -7.83
C CYS A 418 2.07 -5.26 -7.43
N ILE A 419 2.20 -6.58 -7.40
CA ILE A 419 1.14 -7.45 -6.86
C ILE A 419 1.36 -7.49 -5.34
N PRO A 420 0.31 -7.30 -4.51
CA PRO A 420 0.41 -7.46 -3.07
C PRO A 420 1.03 -8.81 -2.74
N TYR A 421 1.89 -8.85 -1.71
CA TYR A 421 2.57 -10.07 -1.30
C TYR A 421 1.61 -11.27 -1.26
N GLY A 422 1.90 -12.22 -2.15
CA GLY A 422 1.19 -13.43 -2.51
C GLY A 422 2.10 -14.20 -3.49
N PRO A 423 1.79 -15.45 -3.88
CA PRO A 423 2.68 -16.59 -4.23
C PRO A 423 3.93 -16.40 -5.13
N ALA A 424 4.20 -15.20 -5.64
CA ALA A 424 5.52 -14.80 -6.15
C ALA A 424 6.63 -15.08 -5.12
N THR A 425 6.42 -14.80 -3.83
CA THR A 425 7.39 -15.17 -2.77
C THR A 425 7.54 -16.69 -2.62
N GLU A 426 6.48 -17.48 -2.77
CA GLU A 426 6.57 -18.96 -2.68
C GLU A 426 7.33 -19.56 -3.87
N LYS A 427 7.05 -19.10 -5.09
CA LYS A 427 7.80 -19.47 -6.30
C LYS A 427 9.27 -19.13 -6.17
N VAL A 428 9.57 -17.93 -5.68
CA VAL A 428 10.94 -17.48 -5.48
C VAL A 428 11.60 -18.25 -4.32
N GLN A 429 10.87 -18.51 -3.24
CA GLN A 429 11.34 -19.29 -2.10
C GLN A 429 11.64 -20.74 -2.50
N ASN A 430 10.79 -21.37 -3.30
CA ASN A 430 11.02 -22.71 -3.85
C ASN A 430 12.29 -22.78 -4.70
N VAL A 431 12.56 -21.75 -5.50
CA VAL A 431 13.81 -21.65 -6.26
C VAL A 431 14.99 -21.40 -5.32
N LEU A 432 14.85 -20.52 -4.33
CA LEU A 432 15.86 -20.20 -3.33
C LEU A 432 16.25 -21.44 -2.51
N ASP A 433 15.28 -22.19 -2.00
CA ASP A 433 15.49 -23.42 -1.24
C ASP A 433 16.15 -24.51 -2.10
N ARG A 434 15.77 -24.60 -3.38
CA ARG A 434 16.41 -25.51 -4.33
C ARG A 434 17.86 -25.12 -4.61
N VAL A 435 18.13 -23.82 -4.80
CA VAL A 435 19.48 -23.29 -5.00
C VAL A 435 20.34 -23.50 -3.75
N ARG A 436 19.82 -23.20 -2.55
CA ARG A 436 20.51 -23.41 -1.27
C ARG A 436 20.81 -24.90 -1.02
N SER A 437 19.89 -25.80 -1.37
CA SER A 437 20.05 -27.25 -1.11
C SER A 437 20.80 -28.04 -2.20
N LYS A 438 20.72 -27.63 -3.46
CA LYS A 438 21.28 -28.37 -4.62
C LYS A 438 22.27 -27.58 -5.46
N GLY A 439 22.47 -26.29 -5.18
CA GLY A 439 23.35 -25.41 -5.96
C GLY A 439 22.80 -25.01 -7.33
N SER A 440 21.56 -25.37 -7.66
CA SER A 440 20.93 -25.11 -8.96
C SER A 440 19.40 -25.01 -8.85
N PRO A 441 18.72 -24.31 -9.77
CA PRO A 441 17.25 -24.26 -9.79
C PRO A 441 16.65 -25.56 -10.38
N PHE A 442 15.34 -25.59 -10.61
CA PHE A 442 14.64 -26.73 -11.22
C PHE A 442 15.02 -26.92 -12.71
N ALA A 443 14.76 -28.11 -13.25
CA ALA A 443 14.95 -28.38 -14.68
C ALA A 443 14.09 -27.43 -15.53
N GLY A 444 14.69 -26.81 -16.56
CA GLY A 444 14.02 -25.80 -17.41
C GLY A 444 14.26 -24.34 -16.98
N TYR A 445 14.84 -24.11 -15.81
CA TYR A 445 15.26 -22.81 -15.31
C TYR A 445 16.76 -22.59 -15.60
N LYS A 446 17.20 -21.34 -15.78
CA LYS A 446 18.64 -21.00 -15.83
C LYS A 446 19.03 -20.20 -14.58
N GLY A 447 20.32 -20.14 -14.29
CA GLY A 447 20.83 -19.33 -13.19
C GLY A 447 22.28 -19.67 -12.84
N GLY A 448 22.79 -18.98 -11.82
CA GLY A 448 24.15 -19.10 -11.33
C GLY A 448 25.14 -18.20 -12.04
N ALA A 449 24.69 -17.35 -12.97
CA ALA A 449 25.55 -16.35 -13.60
C ALA A 449 25.97 -15.28 -12.56
N PRO A 450 27.20 -14.75 -12.63
CA PRO A 450 27.61 -13.64 -11.78
C PRO A 450 26.69 -12.43 -12.02
N PHE A 451 26.09 -11.92 -10.95
CA PHE A 451 25.34 -10.66 -10.99
C PHE A 451 26.31 -9.52 -10.68
N GLY A 452 26.49 -8.61 -11.64
CA GLY A 452 27.51 -7.56 -11.55
C GLY A 452 27.26 -6.51 -10.47
N ASN A 453 26.02 -6.38 -9.98
CA ASN A 453 25.62 -5.41 -8.96
C ASN A 453 26.18 -3.98 -9.18
N THR A 454 26.16 -3.50 -10.42
CA THR A 454 26.79 -2.22 -10.80
C THR A 454 25.84 -1.02 -10.77
N GLY A 455 24.54 -1.24 -10.52
CA GLY A 455 23.50 -0.21 -10.65
C GLY A 455 23.35 0.35 -12.07
N ALA A 456 23.88 -0.34 -13.09
CA ALA A 456 23.82 0.13 -14.47
C ALA A 456 22.36 0.23 -14.95
N LYS A 457 22.07 1.23 -15.79
CA LYS A 457 20.71 1.52 -16.29
C LYS A 457 19.68 1.84 -15.18
N GLY A 458 20.12 2.42 -14.07
CA GLY A 458 19.24 2.89 -12.99
C GLY A 458 18.79 1.79 -12.02
N GLY A 459 19.34 0.58 -12.11
CA GLY A 459 19.02 -0.51 -11.19
C GLY A 459 19.47 -0.23 -9.75
N GLN A 460 18.69 -0.70 -8.78
CA GLN A 460 19.05 -0.62 -7.36
C GLN A 460 20.33 -1.44 -7.10
N MET A 461 21.24 -0.90 -6.28
CA MET A 461 22.43 -1.63 -5.84
C MET A 461 22.15 -2.40 -4.56
N LEU A 462 22.59 -3.66 -4.52
CA LEU A 462 22.63 -4.50 -3.31
C LEU A 462 23.89 -4.19 -2.48
N PRO A 463 23.93 -4.56 -1.19
CA PRO A 463 25.10 -4.36 -0.33
C PRO A 463 26.41 -4.85 -0.95
N LEU A 464 27.50 -4.10 -0.82
CA LEU A 464 28.79 -4.47 -1.42
C LEU A 464 29.66 -5.35 -0.51
N VAL A 465 29.39 -5.32 0.80
CA VAL A 465 30.17 -6.03 1.83
C VAL A 465 29.24 -6.68 2.85
N ASP A 466 29.65 -7.82 3.39
CA ASP A 466 28.95 -8.58 4.43
C ASP A 466 29.16 -7.94 5.81
N PRO A 467 28.50 -8.44 6.87
CA PRO A 467 28.65 -7.87 8.21
C PRO A 467 30.08 -7.94 8.80
N ALA A 468 30.95 -8.79 8.24
CA ALA A 468 32.37 -8.86 8.59
C ALA A 468 33.25 -7.94 7.73
N GLY A 469 32.66 -7.13 6.85
CA GLY A 469 33.36 -6.22 5.94
C GLY A 469 33.97 -6.91 4.71
N LYS A 470 33.62 -8.18 4.44
CA LYS A 470 34.12 -8.92 3.28
C LYS A 470 33.23 -8.66 2.07
N ALA A 471 33.83 -8.47 0.89
CA ALA A 471 33.08 -8.23 -0.34
C ALA A 471 32.06 -9.34 -0.63
N ILE A 472 30.81 -8.95 -0.93
CA ILE A 472 29.75 -9.87 -1.33
C ILE A 472 29.80 -10.05 -2.83
N THR A 473 29.80 -11.30 -3.29
CA THR A 473 29.58 -11.64 -4.68
C THR A 473 28.16 -12.17 -4.87
N TYR A 474 27.50 -11.74 -5.93
CA TYR A 474 26.12 -12.12 -6.20
C TYR A 474 25.99 -13.06 -7.40
N ARG A 475 24.96 -13.90 -7.37
CA ARG A 475 24.53 -14.74 -8.50
C ARG A 475 23.04 -14.57 -8.76
N GLU A 476 22.66 -14.58 -10.03
CA GLU A 476 21.27 -14.46 -10.45
C GLU A 476 20.66 -15.79 -10.91
N TRP A 477 19.35 -15.92 -10.75
CA TRP A 477 18.58 -17.12 -11.04
C TRP A 477 17.23 -16.74 -11.66
N ASP A 478 16.83 -17.48 -12.69
CA ASP A 478 15.47 -17.42 -13.22
C ASP A 478 14.50 -17.92 -12.14
N VAL A 479 13.36 -17.25 -12.05
CA VAL A 479 12.24 -17.73 -11.21
C VAL A 479 11.11 -18.30 -12.05
N ASN A 480 11.23 -18.31 -13.38
CA ASN A 480 10.28 -18.86 -14.35
C ASN A 480 10.93 -19.96 -15.22
N PRO A 481 10.18 -21.03 -15.60
CA PRO A 481 10.68 -22.05 -16.51
C PRO A 481 10.75 -21.54 -17.95
N LYS A 482 11.66 -22.08 -18.76
CA LYS A 482 11.68 -21.82 -20.20
C LYS A 482 10.45 -22.43 -20.88
N ILE A 483 9.61 -21.59 -21.46
CA ILE A 483 8.53 -22.01 -22.37
C ILE A 483 8.96 -21.71 -23.82
N LYS A 484 8.72 -22.65 -24.74
CA LYS A 484 9.11 -22.47 -26.14
C LYS A 484 8.31 -21.33 -26.77
N GLY A 485 9.00 -20.29 -27.24
CA GLY A 485 8.39 -19.13 -27.89
C GLY A 485 7.97 -17.99 -26.95
N VAL A 486 8.26 -18.11 -25.64
CA VAL A 486 7.93 -17.09 -24.63
C VAL A 486 9.22 -16.67 -23.92
N ASP A 487 9.40 -15.38 -23.68
CA ASP A 487 10.50 -14.88 -22.86
C ASP A 487 10.29 -15.28 -21.39
N ARG A 488 11.37 -15.47 -20.63
CA ARG A 488 11.30 -15.90 -19.22
C ARG A 488 10.85 -14.80 -18.26
N GLY A 489 10.52 -13.62 -18.80
CA GLY A 489 10.15 -12.44 -18.05
C GLY A 489 11.35 -11.77 -17.38
N GLU A 490 11.04 -10.67 -16.69
CA GLU A 490 12.00 -9.78 -16.03
C GLU A 490 12.33 -10.18 -14.59
N GLU A 491 11.53 -11.08 -14.01
CA GLU A 491 11.70 -11.52 -12.64
C GLU A 491 13.01 -12.29 -12.43
N ARG A 492 13.78 -11.93 -11.39
CA ARG A 492 15.02 -12.63 -11.01
C ARG A 492 15.12 -12.80 -9.51
N LEU A 493 15.73 -13.91 -9.11
CA LEU A 493 16.27 -14.12 -7.77
C LEU A 493 17.77 -13.83 -7.81
N VAL A 494 18.30 -13.10 -6.84
CA VAL A 494 19.72 -12.81 -6.67
C VAL A 494 20.15 -13.31 -5.30
N THR A 495 21.20 -14.14 -5.23
CA THR A 495 21.74 -14.66 -3.97
C THR A 495 23.17 -14.18 -3.74
N GLY A 496 23.47 -13.75 -2.51
CA GLY A 496 24.78 -13.28 -2.09
C GLY A 496 25.64 -14.41 -1.49
N SER A 497 26.96 -14.25 -1.57
CA SER A 497 27.93 -15.15 -0.93
C SER A 497 27.88 -15.14 0.60
N ASP A 498 27.21 -14.15 1.18
CA ASP A 498 26.91 -14.00 2.60
C ASP A 498 25.63 -14.72 3.03
N GLY A 499 24.92 -15.36 2.09
CA GLY A 499 23.67 -16.09 2.34
C GLY A 499 22.41 -15.26 2.12
N SER A 500 22.54 -13.95 1.86
CA SER A 500 21.44 -13.06 1.53
C SER A 500 20.74 -13.47 0.23
N ALA A 501 19.46 -13.12 0.11
CA ALA A 501 18.69 -13.35 -1.10
C ALA A 501 17.78 -12.14 -1.40
N TYR A 502 17.60 -11.84 -2.67
CA TYR A 502 16.81 -10.70 -3.14
C TYR A 502 15.99 -11.09 -4.36
N TYR A 503 14.72 -10.73 -4.37
CA TYR A 503 13.82 -10.87 -5.50
C TYR A 503 13.66 -9.53 -6.21
N THR A 504 13.68 -9.55 -7.53
CA THR A 504 13.26 -8.42 -8.36
C THR A 504 12.17 -8.91 -9.31
N ALA A 505 11.08 -8.15 -9.43
CA ALA A 505 10.04 -8.41 -10.42
C ALA A 505 10.28 -7.67 -11.74
N ASP A 506 11.22 -6.72 -11.74
CA ASP A 506 11.34 -5.60 -12.68
C ASP A 506 12.78 -5.41 -13.20
N HIS A 507 13.49 -6.52 -13.43
CA HIS A 507 14.84 -6.51 -14.01
C HIS A 507 15.86 -5.65 -13.25
N TYR A 508 15.99 -5.90 -11.94
CA TYR A 508 16.97 -5.30 -11.01
C TYR A 508 16.72 -3.84 -10.64
N GLN A 509 15.53 -3.33 -10.94
CA GLN A 509 15.19 -1.95 -10.66
C GLN A 509 14.77 -1.75 -9.21
N THR A 510 14.04 -2.72 -8.68
CA THR A 510 13.77 -2.85 -7.26
C THR A 510 14.13 -4.25 -6.77
N PHE A 511 14.65 -4.31 -5.55
CA PHE A 511 14.96 -5.55 -4.86
C PHE A 511 14.18 -5.65 -3.56
N ILE A 512 13.49 -6.77 -3.42
CA ILE A 512 12.82 -7.22 -2.21
C ILE A 512 13.75 -8.22 -1.54
N HIS A 513 14.21 -7.93 -0.33
CA HIS A 513 15.00 -8.90 0.43
C HIS A 513 14.14 -10.12 0.78
N ILE A 514 14.69 -11.33 0.56
CA ILE A 514 14.06 -12.60 0.88
C ILE A 514 14.81 -13.21 2.06
N PRO A 515 14.11 -13.51 3.18
CA PRO A 515 14.72 -14.10 4.37
C PRO A 515 15.54 -15.39 4.12
#